data_AF-A0A938SRF0-F1
#
_entry.id   AF-A0A938SRF0-F1
#
_cell.length_a   1.000
_cell.length_b   1.000
_cell.length_c   1.000
_cell.angle_alpha   90.00
_cell.angle_beta   90.00
_cell.angle_gamma   90.00
#
_symmetry.space_group_name_H-M   'P 1'
#
loop_
_entity.id
_entity.type
_entity.pdbx_description
1 polymer ?
#
loop_
_entity_poly.entity_id
_entity_poly.type
_entity_poly.pdbx_seq_one_letter_code
_entity_poly.pdbx_strand_id
1 'polypeptide(L)'
;MITPADATPPIDQFPAAALRGRQHAFLDALGRAAGRRAGRDPDQARDAAEQFVAMAFVQPLLKDLRNASWAAPPFGPTPAEKSFRALSDAQLAQDLVRSGRWPIVDRLARDLRSRSGSGGAQAEPSA
;
A
#
# COMPACT_ATOMS: atom_id res chain seq x y z
N MET A 1 33.77 -38.79 -10.54
CA MET A 1 32.30 -38.73 -10.70
C MET A 1 31.81 -37.50 -9.95
N ILE A 2 31.56 -36.39 -10.66
CA ILE A 2 31.05 -35.13 -10.10
C ILE A 2 29.78 -34.82 -10.90
N THR A 3 28.64 -34.71 -10.23
CA THR A 3 27.34 -34.37 -10.84
C THR A 3 27.16 -32.85 -10.80
N PRO A 4 26.96 -32.15 -11.93
CA PRO A 4 26.52 -30.76 -11.90
C PRO A 4 24.98 -30.77 -11.94
N ALA A 5 24.35 -30.72 -10.76
CA ALA A 5 22.91 -30.59 -10.67
C ALA A 5 22.54 -29.73 -9.46
N ASP A 6 22.82 -28.43 -9.55
CA ASP A 6 21.96 -27.45 -8.90
C ASP A 6 22.11 -26.09 -9.60
N ALA A 7 21.48 -25.97 -10.77
CA ALA A 7 21.30 -24.67 -11.41
C ALA A 7 20.21 -23.94 -10.63
N THR A 8 20.61 -23.18 -9.61
CA THR A 8 19.76 -22.17 -8.98
C THR A 8 19.20 -21.28 -10.10
N PRO A 9 17.87 -21.16 -10.27
CA PRO A 9 17.33 -20.29 -11.29
C PRO A 9 17.81 -18.86 -11.00
N PRO A 10 18.29 -18.12 -12.01
CA PRO A 10 18.69 -16.74 -11.82
C PRO A 10 17.49 -15.96 -11.25
N ILE A 11 17.71 -15.21 -10.16
CA ILE A 11 16.75 -14.24 -9.62
C ILE A 11 16.73 -13.02 -10.56
N ASP A 12 16.37 -13.26 -11.81
CA ASP A 12 16.33 -12.22 -12.81
C ASP A 12 15.04 -12.36 -13.62
N GLN A 13 14.35 -11.22 -13.68
CA GLN A 13 13.19 -10.97 -14.53
C GLN A 13 11.86 -11.52 -14.02
N PHE A 14 11.28 -10.84 -13.03
CA PHE A 14 9.84 -10.61 -13.13
C PHE A 14 9.61 -9.80 -14.40
N PRO A 15 8.93 -10.33 -15.43
CA PRO A 15 8.71 -9.57 -16.65
C PRO A 15 7.95 -8.30 -16.28
N ALA A 16 8.51 -7.13 -16.62
CA ALA A 16 7.93 -5.83 -16.24
C ALA A 16 6.46 -5.67 -16.68
N ALA A 17 6.02 -6.46 -17.66
CA ALA A 17 4.62 -6.60 -18.06
C ALA A 17 3.73 -7.27 -16.99
N ALA A 18 4.19 -8.36 -16.36
CA ALA A 18 3.45 -9.04 -15.31
C ALA A 18 3.34 -8.21 -14.03
N LEU A 19 4.40 -7.47 -13.68
CA LEU A 19 4.35 -6.53 -12.56
C LEU A 19 3.36 -5.39 -12.83
N ARG A 20 3.38 -4.80 -14.04
CA ARG A 20 2.40 -3.77 -14.44
C ARG A 20 0.97 -4.29 -14.43
N GLY A 21 0.73 -5.54 -14.87
CA GLY A 21 -0.59 -6.17 -14.80
C GLY A 21 -1.11 -6.31 -13.36
N ARG A 22 -0.26 -6.75 -12.43
CA ARG A 22 -0.62 -6.84 -11.00
C ARG A 22 -0.84 -5.47 -10.37
N GLN A 23 -0.01 -4.49 -10.70
CA GLN A 23 -0.19 -3.11 -10.27
C GLN A 23 -1.55 -2.57 -10.75
N HIS A 24 -1.95 -2.86 -12.00
CA HIS A 24 -3.24 -2.43 -12.53
C HIS A 24 -4.42 -3.09 -11.80
N ALA A 25 -4.38 -4.41 -11.64
CA ALA A 25 -5.42 -5.16 -10.93
C ALA A 25 -5.56 -4.72 -9.46
N PHE A 26 -4.43 -4.41 -8.81
CA PHE A 26 -4.41 -3.87 -7.45
C PHE A 26 -5.06 -2.48 -7.38
N LEU A 27 -4.72 -1.58 -8.31
CA LEU A 27 -5.31 -0.25 -8.39
C LEU A 27 -6.82 -0.29 -8.72
N ASP A 28 -7.26 -1.25 -9.54
CA ASP A 28 -8.68 -1.45 -9.85
C ASP A 28 -9.48 -2.02 -8.66
N ALA A 29 -8.85 -2.84 -7.82
CA ALA A 29 -9.42 -3.28 -6.55
C ALA A 29 -9.51 -2.11 -5.55
N LEU A 30 -8.47 -1.27 -5.49
CA LEU A 30 -8.43 -0.08 -4.63
C LEU A 30 -9.49 0.96 -5.04
N GLY A 31 -9.66 1.22 -6.32
CA GLY A 31 -10.69 2.13 -6.83
C GLY A 31 -12.12 1.67 -6.51
N ARG A 32 -12.33 0.36 -6.36
CA ARG A 32 -13.61 -0.20 -5.89
C ARG A 32 -13.79 -0.05 -4.38
N ALA A 33 -12.73 -0.30 -3.59
CA ALA A 33 -12.76 -0.17 -2.13
C ALA A 33 -12.88 1.28 -1.66
N ALA A 34 -12.26 2.23 -2.36
CA ALA A 34 -12.41 3.67 -2.11
C ALA A 34 -13.80 4.20 -2.51
N GLY A 35 -14.62 3.41 -3.21
CA GLY A 35 -15.93 3.79 -3.70
C GLY A 35 -15.86 4.74 -4.91
N ARG A 36 -16.82 4.63 -5.83
CA ARG A 36 -16.90 5.47 -7.06
C ARG A 36 -16.97 6.99 -6.80
N ARG A 37 -17.10 7.42 -5.54
CA ARG A 37 -17.12 8.83 -5.12
C ARG A 37 -15.74 9.36 -4.75
N ALA A 38 -14.83 8.53 -4.21
CA ALA A 38 -13.52 9.00 -3.78
C ALA A 38 -12.64 9.51 -4.92
N GLY A 39 -12.89 9.08 -6.15
CA GLY A 39 -12.17 9.59 -7.32
C GLY A 39 -12.72 10.89 -7.92
N ARG A 40 -13.88 11.38 -7.47
CA ARG A 40 -14.45 12.67 -7.92
C ARG A 40 -14.13 13.82 -6.97
N ASP A 41 -14.02 13.52 -5.69
CA ASP A 41 -13.75 14.48 -4.64
C ASP A 41 -12.22 14.57 -4.39
N PRO A 42 -11.58 15.74 -4.58
CA PRO A 42 -10.15 15.90 -4.39
C PRO A 42 -9.68 15.51 -2.98
N ASP A 43 -10.49 15.78 -1.96
CA ASP A 43 -10.11 15.51 -0.57
C ASP A 43 -10.16 14.01 -0.28
N GLN A 44 -11.17 13.30 -0.77
CA GLN A 44 -11.25 11.83 -0.63
C GLN A 44 -10.15 11.10 -1.40
N ALA A 45 -9.76 11.58 -2.59
CA ALA A 45 -8.67 11.00 -3.35
C ALA A 45 -7.32 11.16 -2.60
N ARG A 46 -7.16 12.29 -1.90
CA ARG A 46 -6.01 12.55 -1.05
C ARG A 46 -6.02 11.65 0.19
N ASP A 47 -7.12 11.57 0.92
CA ASP A 47 -7.25 10.72 2.11
C ASP A 47 -6.98 9.23 1.77
N ALA A 48 -7.52 8.73 0.66
CA ALA A 48 -7.25 7.37 0.20
C ALA A 48 -5.77 7.14 -0.15
N ALA A 49 -5.11 8.14 -0.75
CA ALA A 49 -3.69 8.09 -1.06
C ALA A 49 -2.82 8.12 0.22
N GLU A 50 -3.15 8.99 1.18
CA GLU A 50 -2.47 9.07 2.47
C GLU A 50 -2.57 7.73 3.21
N GLN A 51 -3.76 7.16 3.26
CA GLN A 51 -4.01 5.89 3.93
C GLN A 51 -3.27 4.73 3.26
N PHE A 52 -3.21 4.70 1.93
CA PHE A 52 -2.42 3.72 1.21
C PHE A 52 -0.93 3.84 1.52
N VAL A 53 -0.38 5.06 1.49
CA VAL A 53 1.05 5.29 1.77
C VAL A 53 1.39 4.89 3.20
N ALA A 54 0.51 5.22 4.16
CA ALA A 54 0.68 4.83 5.56
C ALA A 54 0.76 3.31 5.70
N MET A 55 -0.15 2.56 5.09
CA MET A 55 -0.17 1.09 5.17
C MET A 55 0.97 0.41 4.41
N ALA A 56 1.29 0.90 3.20
CA ALA A 56 2.23 0.22 2.31
C ALA A 56 3.70 0.53 2.62
N PHE A 57 4.00 1.72 3.18
CA PHE A 57 5.38 2.17 3.37
C PHE A 57 5.74 2.45 4.83
N VAL A 58 4.84 3.07 5.60
CA VAL A 58 5.19 3.52 6.96
C VAL A 58 4.96 2.43 8.00
N GLN A 59 3.79 1.77 7.98
CA GLN A 59 3.49 0.69 8.92
C GLN A 59 4.52 -0.47 8.89
N PRO A 60 5.05 -0.92 7.73
CA PRO A 60 6.10 -1.94 7.70
C PRO A 60 7.37 -1.50 8.43
N LEU A 61 7.78 -0.23 8.29
CA LEU A 61 8.95 0.30 8.98
C LEU A 61 8.72 0.33 10.50
N LEU A 62 7.55 0.77 10.96
CA LEU A 62 7.19 0.75 12.38
C LEU A 62 7.16 -0.68 12.94
N LYS A 63 6.66 -1.63 12.15
CA LYS A 63 6.69 -3.05 12.47
C LYS A 63 8.11 -3.59 12.57
N ASP A 64 9.02 -3.23 11.68
CA ASP A 64 10.40 -3.70 11.74
C ASP A 64 11.13 -3.11 12.94
N LEU A 65 10.92 -1.81 13.22
CA LEU A 65 11.44 -1.15 14.41
C LEU A 65 10.98 -1.83 15.70
N ARG A 66 9.71 -2.24 15.80
CA ARG A 66 9.23 -2.95 17.00
C ARG A 66 9.77 -4.38 17.10
N ASN A 67 10.00 -5.05 15.97
CA ASN A 67 10.56 -6.40 15.94
C ASN A 67 12.04 -6.40 16.31
N ALA A 68 12.74 -5.29 16.10
CA ALA A 68 14.12 -5.08 16.54
C ALA A 68 14.25 -4.86 18.07
N SER A 69 13.15 -4.82 18.83
CA SER A 69 13.18 -4.64 20.29
C SER A 69 13.74 -5.88 21.00
N TRP A 70 14.97 -5.79 21.51
CA TRP A 70 15.64 -6.86 22.28
C TRP A 70 15.24 -6.87 23.76
N ALA A 71 13.95 -6.78 24.07
CA ALA A 71 13.47 -6.80 25.44
C ALA A 71 13.67 -8.19 26.07
N ALA A 72 14.49 -8.29 27.12
CA ALA A 72 14.71 -9.53 27.85
C ALA A 72 13.48 -9.91 28.71
N PRO A 73 13.14 -11.20 28.86
CA PRO A 73 12.11 -11.64 29.82
C PRO A 73 12.44 -11.20 31.26
N PRO A 74 11.47 -10.79 32.10
CA PRO A 74 10.01 -10.79 31.92
C PRO A 74 9.39 -9.52 31.31
N PHE A 75 10.21 -8.58 30.83
CA PHE A 75 9.78 -7.26 30.33
C PHE A 75 9.50 -7.24 28.82
N GLY A 76 9.38 -8.43 28.21
CA GLY A 76 8.98 -8.57 26.81
C GLY A 76 7.50 -8.23 26.59
N PRO A 77 7.12 -7.85 25.36
CA PRO A 77 5.76 -7.41 25.07
C PRO A 77 4.73 -8.52 25.33
N THR A 78 3.71 -8.19 26.10
CA THR A 78 2.62 -9.12 26.44
C THR A 78 1.70 -9.36 25.23
N PRO A 79 0.90 -10.46 25.19
CA PRO A 79 -0.05 -10.68 24.12
C PRO A 79 -1.06 -9.53 23.92
N ALA A 80 -1.52 -8.91 25.01
CA ALA A 80 -2.39 -7.73 24.94
C ALA A 80 -1.68 -6.54 24.30
N GLU A 81 -0.46 -6.25 24.76
CA GLU A 81 0.35 -5.15 24.25
C GLU A 81 0.67 -5.30 22.75
N LYS A 82 0.94 -6.52 22.26
CA LYS A 82 1.18 -6.77 20.83
C LYS A 82 0.00 -6.34 19.96
N SER A 83 -1.23 -6.61 20.39
CA SER A 83 -2.44 -6.20 19.67
C SER A 83 -2.60 -4.68 19.66
N PHE A 84 -2.41 -4.03 20.81
CA PHE A 84 -2.50 -2.56 20.92
C PHE A 84 -1.39 -1.84 20.13
N ARG A 85 -0.18 -2.39 20.08
CA ARG A 85 0.93 -1.83 19.30
C ARG A 85 0.62 -1.79 17.81
N ALA A 86 0.00 -2.83 17.25
CA ALA A 86 -0.38 -2.83 15.84
C ALA A 86 -1.40 -1.72 15.51
N LEU A 87 -2.37 -1.47 16.40
CA LEU A 87 -3.33 -0.39 16.24
C LEU A 87 -2.67 1.00 16.40
N SER A 88 -1.78 1.14 17.38
CA SER A 88 -1.03 2.38 17.60
C SER A 88 -0.13 2.72 16.42
N ASP A 89 0.54 1.72 15.84
CA ASP A 89 1.38 1.90 14.66
C ASP A 89 0.55 2.37 13.45
N ALA A 90 -0.67 1.87 13.31
CA ALA A 90 -1.56 2.27 12.22
C ALA A 90 -1.94 3.75 12.31
N GLN A 91 -2.31 4.21 13.51
CA GLN A 91 -2.63 5.62 13.75
C GLN A 91 -1.39 6.51 13.56
N LEU A 92 -0.26 6.13 14.16
CA LEU A 92 0.99 6.88 14.03
C LEU A 92 1.44 7.00 12.57
N ALA A 93 1.33 5.92 11.80
CA ALA A 93 1.64 5.93 10.37
C ALA A 93 0.75 6.93 9.61
N GLN A 94 -0.54 6.98 9.93
CA GLN A 94 -1.47 7.91 9.29
C GLN A 94 -1.11 9.37 9.63
N ASP A 95 -0.78 9.66 10.88
CA ASP A 95 -0.40 11.00 11.34
C ASP A 95 0.94 11.47 10.72
N LEU A 96 1.91 10.56 10.58
CA LEU A 96 3.19 10.82 9.90
C LEU A 96 3.01 11.16 8.41
N VAL A 97 2.13 10.44 7.73
CA VAL A 97 1.85 10.71 6.31
C VAL A 97 1.11 12.03 6.13
N ARG A 98 0.11 12.31 6.96
CA ARG A 98 -0.68 13.55 6.91
C ARG A 98 0.17 14.78 7.21
N SER A 99 1.08 14.71 8.18
CA SER A 99 1.95 15.83 8.57
C SER A 99 3.14 16.05 7.63
N GLY A 100 3.70 14.97 7.03
CA GLY A 100 4.97 15.03 6.30
C GLY A 100 4.93 15.60 4.87
N ARG A 101 3.77 16.03 4.36
CA ARG A 101 3.59 16.58 2.98
C ARG A 101 4.35 15.78 1.91
N TRP A 102 3.97 14.52 1.76
CA TRP A 102 4.66 13.55 0.92
C TRP A 102 4.34 13.73 -0.58
N PRO A 103 5.32 13.99 -1.47
CA PRO A 103 5.05 14.16 -2.91
C PRO A 103 4.40 12.93 -3.56
N ILE A 104 4.65 11.74 -3.02
CA ILE A 104 4.06 10.49 -3.51
C ILE A 104 2.55 10.42 -3.26
N VAL A 105 2.06 11.04 -2.16
CA VAL A 105 0.62 11.15 -1.88
C VAL A 105 -0.04 12.03 -2.93
N ASP A 106 0.55 13.20 -3.23
CA ASP A 106 0.00 14.12 -4.23
C ASP A 106 -0.05 13.47 -5.62
N ARG A 107 0.97 12.69 -5.97
CA ARG A 107 1.01 11.93 -7.22
C ARG A 107 -0.08 10.86 -7.26
N LEU A 108 -0.21 10.07 -6.20
CA LEU A 108 -1.18 8.99 -6.13
C LEU A 108 -2.62 9.52 -6.14
N ALA A 109 -2.90 10.59 -5.41
CA ALA A 109 -4.20 11.27 -5.42
C ALA A 109 -4.58 11.76 -6.83
N ARG A 110 -3.61 12.24 -7.60
CA ARG A 110 -3.82 12.61 -9.01
C ARG A 110 -4.15 11.40 -9.87
N ASP A 111 -3.41 10.31 -9.71
CA ASP A 111 -3.60 9.08 -10.49
C ASP A 111 -4.93 8.37 -10.14
N LEU A 112 -5.39 8.46 -8.89
CA LEU A 112 -6.71 7.98 -8.47
C LEU A 112 -7.85 8.76 -9.13
N ARG A 113 -7.73 10.09 -9.20
CA ARG A 113 -8.73 10.94 -9.87
C ARG A 113 -8.76 10.73 -11.37
N SER A 114 -7.60 10.65 -12.03
CA SER A 114 -7.55 10.46 -13.48
C SER A 114 -8.22 9.16 -13.92
N ARG A 115 -8.11 8.11 -13.10
CA ARG A 115 -8.71 6.79 -13.37
C ARG A 115 -10.22 6.76 -13.10
N SER A 116 -10.70 7.54 -12.14
CA SER A 116 -12.13 7.67 -11.87
C SER A 116 -12.86 8.55 -12.90
N GLY A 117 -12.17 9.49 -13.55
CA GLY A 117 -12.74 10.32 -14.62
C GLY A 117 -12.92 9.58 -15.95
N SER A 118 -12.03 8.63 -16.26
CA SER A 118 -12.07 7.87 -17.52
C SER A 118 -13.04 6.67 -17.52
N GLY A 119 -13.51 6.22 -16.35
CA GLY A 119 -14.46 5.10 -16.22
C GLY A 119 -15.95 5.47 -16.35
N GLY A 120 -16.29 6.74 -16.56
CA GLY A 120 -17.67 7.23 -16.64
C GLY A 120 -18.18 7.59 -18.04
N ALA A 121 -17.33 7.58 -19.07
CA ALA A 121 -17.66 8.05 -20.42
C ALA A 121 -18.09 6.94 -21.40
N GLN A 122 -18.23 5.69 -20.94
CA GLN A 122 -18.67 4.56 -21.76
C GLN A 122 -19.93 3.92 -21.17
N ALA A 123 -21.04 4.67 -21.15
CA ALA A 123 -22.37 4.13 -20.83
C ALA A 123 -23.46 5.01 -21.45
N GLU A 124 -23.39 5.27 -22.76
CA GLU A 124 -24.57 5.61 -23.57
C GLU A 124 -24.53 4.80 -24.87
N PRO A 125 -25.35 3.74 -25.00
CA PRO A 125 -25.78 3.29 -26.30
C PRO A 125 -26.91 4.21 -26.77
N SER A 126 -26.65 4.89 -27.87
CA SER A 126 -27.60 5.67 -28.66
C SER A 126 -28.57 4.74 -29.41
N ALA A 127 -29.83 5.19 -29.50
CA ALA A 127 -30.97 4.73 -30.34
C ALA A 127 -31.75 3.49 -29.88
#